data_AF-A0AAU6KVQ1-F1
#
_entry.id   AF-A0AAU6KVQ1-F1
#
_cell.length_a   1.000
_cell.length_b   1.000
_cell.length_c   1.000
_cell.angle_alpha   90.00
_cell.angle_beta   90.00
_cell.angle_gamma   90.00
#
_symmetry.space_group_name_H-M   'P 1'
#
loop_
_entity.id
_entity.type
_entity.pdbx_description
1 polymer ?
#
loop_
_entity_poly.entity_id
_entity_poly.type
_entity_poly.pdbx_seq_one_letter_code
_entity_poly.pdbx_strand_id
1 'polypeptide(L)'
;MSTALTAASDAYPMDGVRGDFTWFDNERVIRFGRDALRNVESLLRDHGFGRYALLTTERAVASAPRVCDGAAVILHVPQGAVP
;
A
#
# COMPACT_ATOMS: atom_id res chain seq x y z
N MET A 1 39.34 21.12 -8.83
CA MET A 1 38.38 21.84 -9.69
C MET A 1 38.15 21.04 -10.96
N SER A 2 36.98 20.44 -11.13
CA SER A 2 36.13 20.55 -12.32
C SER A 2 35.01 19.51 -12.23
N THR A 3 33.79 20.02 -12.18
CA THR A 3 32.53 19.28 -12.13
C THR A 3 32.13 18.89 -13.55
N ALA A 4 31.67 17.66 -13.75
CA ALA A 4 30.72 17.33 -14.81
C ALA A 4 29.70 16.33 -14.27
N LEU A 5 28.57 16.88 -13.83
CA LEU A 5 27.30 16.19 -13.65
C LEU A 5 26.77 15.86 -15.06
N THR A 6 26.82 14.60 -15.49
CA THR A 6 26.12 14.14 -16.70
C THR A 6 25.40 12.84 -16.38
N ALA A 7 24.10 13.02 -16.15
CA ALA A 7 22.97 12.08 -16.21
C ALA A 7 23.29 10.59 -15.97
N ALA A 8 22.84 10.10 -14.81
CA ALA A 8 22.57 8.69 -14.58
C ALA A 8 21.52 8.21 -15.60
N SER A 9 21.98 7.73 -16.76
CA SER A 9 21.21 6.90 -17.66
C SER A 9 21.53 5.43 -17.37
N ASP A 10 21.30 5.00 -16.13
CA ASP A 10 20.94 3.60 -15.94
C ASP A 10 19.45 3.55 -16.19
N ALA A 11 19.11 3.04 -17.37
CA ALA A 11 17.75 2.66 -17.70
C ALA A 11 17.19 1.86 -16.52
N TYR A 12 16.08 2.33 -15.92
CA TYR A 12 15.33 1.51 -14.97
C TYR A 12 15.12 0.15 -15.64
N PRO A 13 15.69 -0.94 -15.11
CA PRO A 13 15.40 -2.25 -15.65
C PRO A 13 13.92 -2.48 -15.32
N MET A 14 13.08 -2.24 -16.33
CA MET A 14 11.65 -2.55 -16.33
C MET A 14 11.49 -3.98 -16.90
N ASP A 15 12.41 -4.87 -16.56
CA ASP A 15 12.11 -6.30 -16.48
C ASP A 15 11.14 -6.48 -15.32
N GLY A 16 9.86 -6.17 -15.60
CA GLY A 16 8.80 -6.01 -14.62
C GLY A 16 8.92 -7.02 -13.49
N VAL A 17 9.14 -6.51 -12.27
CA VAL A 17 9.40 -7.30 -11.07
C VAL A 17 8.40 -8.46 -11.01
N ARG A 18 8.90 -9.67 -11.26
CA ARG A 18 8.11 -10.90 -11.15
C ARG A 18 8.24 -11.42 -9.72
N GLY A 19 7.29 -11.07 -8.85
CA GLY A 19 7.26 -11.58 -7.48
C GLY A 19 6.65 -10.59 -6.48
N ASP A 20 6.72 -10.96 -5.20
CA ASP A 20 6.32 -10.10 -4.09
C ASP A 20 7.38 -9.01 -3.88
N PHE A 21 6.95 -7.77 -3.67
CA PHE A 21 7.87 -6.64 -3.44
C PHE A 21 7.27 -5.58 -2.50
N THR A 22 8.15 -4.79 -1.88
CA THR A 22 7.78 -3.56 -1.17
C THR A 22 8.44 -2.38 -1.88
N TRP A 23 7.65 -1.42 -2.30
CA TRP A 23 8.11 -0.18 -2.89
C TRP A 23 7.82 0.99 -1.95
N PHE A 24 8.81 1.85 -1.79
CA PHE A 24 8.70 3.13 -1.09
C PHE A 24 8.78 4.24 -2.14
N ASP A 25 7.71 5.00 -2.32
CA ASP A 25 7.65 6.10 -3.29
C ASP A 25 8.08 7.47 -2.71
N ASN A 26 8.77 7.43 -1.56
CA ASN A 26 9.11 8.53 -0.64
C ASN A 26 7.99 9.01 0.29
N GLU A 27 6.74 8.66 0.02
CA GLU A 27 5.61 9.11 0.83
C GLU A 27 4.79 7.92 1.40
N ARG A 28 4.77 6.81 0.67
CA ARG A 28 3.92 5.64 0.91
C ARG A 28 4.72 4.36 0.86
N VAL A 29 4.19 3.36 1.54
CA VAL A 29 4.66 1.98 1.46
C VAL A 29 3.65 1.19 0.65
N ILE A 30 4.10 0.65 -0.48
CA ILE A 30 3.29 -0.20 -1.36
C ILE A 30 3.84 -1.63 -1.23
N ARG A 31 3.04 -2.53 -0.67
CA ARG A 31 3.34 -3.97 -0.63
C ARG A 31 2.51 -4.68 -1.69
N PHE A 32 3.19 -5.32 -2.62
CA PHE A 32 2.56 -6.15 -3.64
C PHE A 32 2.94 -7.61 -3.40
N GLY A 33 1.96 -8.51 -3.46
CA GLY A 33 2.20 -9.93 -3.28
C GLY A 33 0.99 -10.66 -2.71
N ARG A 34 1.05 -12.00 -2.74
CA ARG A 34 -0.04 -12.86 -2.25
C ARG A 34 -0.35 -12.62 -0.77
N ASP A 35 0.69 -12.37 0.01
CA ASP A 35 0.63 -12.24 1.46
C ASP A 35 0.77 -10.78 1.94
N ALA A 36 0.52 -9.80 1.07
CA ALA A 36 0.72 -8.37 1.38
C ALA A 36 -0.03 -7.91 2.65
N LEU A 37 -1.18 -8.52 2.94
CA LEU A 37 -2.01 -8.22 4.11
C LEU A 37 -1.71 -9.09 5.35
N ARG A 38 -0.79 -10.07 5.26
CA ARG A 38 -0.52 -11.04 6.35
C ARG A 38 -0.22 -10.35 7.68
N ASN A 39 0.53 -9.25 7.63
CA ASN A 39 1.00 -8.48 8.79
C ASN A 39 0.41 -7.06 8.83
N VAL A 40 -0.81 -6.87 8.29
CA VAL A 40 -1.41 -5.54 8.14
C VAL A 40 -1.54 -4.77 9.46
N GLU A 41 -1.83 -5.44 10.58
CA GLU A 41 -1.92 -4.80 11.89
C GLU A 41 -0.60 -4.19 12.35
N SER A 42 0.52 -4.91 12.19
CA SER A 42 1.85 -4.39 12.51
C SER A 42 2.19 -3.23 11.57
N LEU A 43 1.96 -3.41 10.27
CA LEU A 43 2.23 -2.37 9.28
C LEU A 43 1.50 -1.06 9.62
N LEU A 44 0.20 -1.14 9.90
CA LEU A 44 -0.58 0.04 10.26
C LEU A 44 -0.05 0.68 11.55
N ARG A 45 0.23 -0.11 12.59
CA ARG A 45 0.79 0.37 13.86
C ARG A 45 2.14 1.07 13.68
N ASP A 46 3.05 0.46 12.93
CA ASP A 46 4.41 0.97 12.67
C ASP A 46 4.37 2.30 11.89
N HIS A 47 3.29 2.54 11.14
CA HIS A 47 3.03 3.78 10.42
C HIS A 47 2.07 4.74 11.16
N GLY A 48 1.87 4.56 12.47
CA GLY A 48 1.11 5.49 13.32
C GLY A 48 -0.41 5.26 13.33
N PHE A 49 -0.92 4.26 12.61
CA PHE A 49 -2.33 3.88 12.60
C PHE A 49 -2.66 2.90 13.73
N GLY A 50 -2.37 3.27 14.98
CA GLY A 50 -2.72 2.46 16.16
C GLY A 50 -4.24 2.31 16.37
N ARG A 51 -5.03 3.25 15.82
CA ARG A 51 -6.48 3.17 15.62
C ARG A 51 -6.80 3.83 14.29
N TYR A 52 -7.69 3.24 13.50
CA TYR A 52 -8.08 3.79 12.20
C TYR A 52 -9.57 3.63 11.95
N ALA A 53 -10.11 4.55 11.15
CA ALA A 53 -11.41 4.41 10.52
C ALA A 53 -11.23 3.71 9.17
N LEU A 54 -11.95 2.61 8.94
CA LEU A 54 -11.94 1.89 7.66
C LEU A 54 -13.10 2.36 6.79
N LEU A 55 -12.79 2.98 5.65
CA LEU A 55 -13.75 3.23 4.58
C LEU A 55 -13.73 2.02 3.64
N THR A 56 -14.88 1.35 3.46
CA THR A 56 -14.94 0.14 2.62
C THR A 56 -16.32 -0.04 2.00
N THR A 57 -16.45 -0.93 1.01
CA THR A 57 -17.76 -1.36 0.50
C THR A 57 -18.15 -2.68 1.16
N GLU A 58 -19.44 -3.00 1.25
CA GLU A 58 -19.89 -4.32 1.75
C GLU A 58 -19.20 -5.49 1.04
N ARG A 59 -19.05 -5.37 -0.30
CA ARG A 59 -18.36 -6.35 -1.14
C ARG A 59 -16.90 -6.58 -0.74
N ALA A 60 -16.19 -5.53 -0.32
CA ALA A 60 -14.74 -5.58 -0.07
C ALA A 60 -14.38 -6.12 1.31
N VAL A 61 -15.33 -6.17 2.25
CA VAL A 61 -15.13 -6.70 3.61
C VAL A 61 -14.59 -8.13 3.58
N ALA A 62 -15.18 -8.99 2.74
CA ALA A 62 -14.80 -10.40 2.63
C ALA A 62 -13.38 -10.60 2.09
N SER A 63 -12.81 -9.60 1.40
CA SER A 63 -11.47 -9.69 0.83
C SER A 63 -10.35 -9.45 1.85
N ALA A 64 -10.66 -8.78 2.98
CA ALA A 64 -9.66 -8.43 3.98
C ALA A 64 -10.23 -8.42 5.41
N PRO A 65 -10.65 -9.57 5.97
CA PRO A 65 -11.27 -9.62 7.30
C PRO A 65 -10.40 -9.02 8.40
N ARG A 66 -9.08 -9.29 8.40
CA ARG A 66 -8.13 -8.75 9.39
C ARG A 66 -8.03 -7.23 9.41
N VAL A 67 -8.28 -6.57 8.28
CA VAL A 67 -8.31 -5.09 8.21
C VAL A 67 -9.61 -4.55 8.79
N CYS A 68 -10.69 -5.33 8.74
CA CYS A 68 -11.95 -4.98 9.39
C CYS A 68 -11.82 -5.17 10.91
N ASP A 69 -11.24 -6.28 11.36
CA ASP A 69 -11.09 -6.63 12.78
C ASP A 69 -10.25 -5.60 13.55
N GLY A 70 -9.23 -5.02 12.91
CA GLY A 70 -8.37 -4.00 13.52
C GLY A 70 -8.94 -2.58 13.47
N ALA A 71 -10.05 -2.34 12.78
CA ALA A 71 -10.61 -1.01 12.62
C ALA A 71 -11.32 -0.54 13.89
N ALA A 72 -11.11 0.73 14.28
CA ALA A 72 -11.85 1.33 15.39
C ALA A 72 -13.30 1.67 15.00
N VAL A 73 -13.53 1.95 13.71
CA VAL A 73 -14.85 2.17 13.12
C VAL A 73 -14.81 1.73 11.66
N ILE A 74 -15.89 1.13 11.18
CA ILE A 74 -16.08 0.76 9.77
C ILE A 74 -17.20 1.61 9.20
N LEU A 75 -16.92 2.31 8.10
CA LEU A 75 -17.88 3.11 7.36
C LEU A 75 -18.08 2.48 5.99
N HIS A 76 -19.28 1.96 5.75
CA HIS A 76 -19.66 1.45 4.44
C HIS A 76 -19.95 2.59 3.48
N VAL A 77 -19.12 2.72 2.46
CA VAL A 77 -19.32 3.69 1.38
C VAL A 77 -20.12 3.05 0.24
N PRO A 78 -21.19 3.71 -0.24
CA PRO A 78 -21.91 3.26 -1.43
C PRO A 78 -20.97 3.19 -2.65
N GLN A 79 -21.34 2.38 -3.64
CA GLN A 79 -20.62 2.41 -4.92
C GLN A 79 -20.84 3.77 -5.60
N GLY A 80 -19.74 4.40 -6.01
CA GLY A 80 -19.74 5.63 -6.79
C GLY A 80 -19.33 5.36 -8.24
N ALA A 81 -19.74 6.24 -9.16
CA ALA A 81 -19.21 6.25 -10.52
C ALA A 81 -17.77 6.76 -10.51
N VAL A 82 -16.87 6.09 -11.24
CA VAL A 82 -15.53 6.59 -11.54
C VAL A 82 -15.60 7.31 -12.90
N PRO A 83 -15.27 8.60 -13.00
CA PRO A 83 -15.24 9.34 -14.27
C PRO A 83 -14.26 8.77 -15.29
#